data_AF-A0A2R6E3I6-F1
#
_entry.id   AF-A0A2R6E3I6-F1
#
_cell.length_a   1.000
_cell.length_b   1.000
_cell.length_c   1.000
_cell.angle_alpha   90.00
_cell.angle_beta   90.00
_cell.angle_gamma   90.00
#
_symmetry.space_group_name_H-M   'P 1'
#
loop_
_entity.id
_entity.type
_entity.pdbx_description
1 polymer ?
#
loop_
_entity_poly.entity_id
_entity_poly.type
_entity_poly.pdbx_seq_one_letter_code
_entity_poly.pdbx_strand_id
1 'polypeptide(L)'
;MDFRFRHLVLGTTGLTFGLILLGVYTGAMGAGLACAGRWPLCDGAVFGLFPANWPSFIEWFHRFVAMVTGFAILGTAVAAWR
;
A
#
# COMPACT_ATOMS: atom_id res chain seq x y z
N MET A 1 5.02 22.98 -16.60
CA MET A 1 4.95 21.65 -15.95
C MET A 1 5.97 20.75 -16.63
N ASP A 2 7.02 20.39 -15.92
CA ASP A 2 8.05 19.52 -16.49
C ASP A 2 7.51 18.13 -16.78
N PHE A 3 8.02 17.50 -17.84
CA PHE A 3 7.62 16.16 -18.24
C PHE A 3 7.74 15.17 -17.07
N ARG A 4 8.81 15.26 -16.27
CA ARG A 4 9.03 14.41 -15.08
C ARG A 4 7.94 14.59 -14.02
N PHE A 5 7.55 15.83 -13.73
CA PHE A 5 6.50 16.11 -12.75
C PHE A 5 5.15 15.54 -13.19
N ARG A 6 4.81 15.66 -14.48
CA ARG A 6 3.58 15.07 -15.03
C ARG A 6 3.54 13.54 -14.86
N HIS A 7 4.67 12.86 -15.06
CA HIS A 7 4.76 11.41 -14.85
C HIS A 7 4.64 11.02 -13.38
N LEU A 8 5.24 11.79 -12.46
CA LEU A 8 5.11 11.56 -11.02
C LEU A 8 3.65 11.67 -10.57
N VAL A 9 2.96 12.71 -11.00
CA VAL A 9 1.53 12.92 -10.67
C VAL A 9 0.67 11.80 -11.24
N LEU A 10 0.83 11.45 -12.53
CA LEU A 10 0.05 10.36 -13.15
C LEU A 10 0.32 9.01 -12.49
N GLY A 11 1.59 8.69 -12.23
CA GLY A 11 2.00 7.47 -11.56
C GLY A 11 1.43 7.38 -10.15
N THR A 12 1.54 8.45 -9.37
CA THR A 12 1.03 8.51 -7.99
C THR A 12 -0.49 8.40 -7.93
N THR A 13 -1.21 9.06 -8.84
CA THR A 13 -2.66 8.93 -8.96
C THR A 13 -3.06 7.50 -9.32
N GLY A 14 -2.38 6.88 -10.28
CA GLY A 14 -2.63 5.48 -10.65
C GLY A 14 -2.38 4.50 -9.50
N LEU A 15 -1.27 4.66 -8.78
CA LEU A 15 -0.95 3.86 -7.59
C LEU A 15 -1.99 4.05 -6.49
N THR A 16 -2.45 5.28 -6.26
CA THR A 16 -3.49 5.59 -5.26
C THR A 16 -4.82 4.96 -5.64
N PHE A 17 -5.21 5.03 -6.90
CA PHE A 17 -6.42 4.38 -7.37
C PHE A 17 -6.36 2.86 -7.23
N GLY A 18 -5.25 2.24 -7.61
CA GLY A 18 -5.01 0.81 -7.40
C GLY A 18 -5.06 0.41 -5.91
N LEU A 19 -4.49 1.24 -5.03
CA LEU A 19 -4.54 1.04 -3.58
C LEU A 19 -5.98 1.07 -3.05
N ILE A 20 -6.81 2.01 -3.53
CA ILE A 20 -8.22 2.10 -3.14
C ILE A 20 -8.95 0.80 -3.51
N LEU A 21 -8.79 0.32 -4.75
CA LEU A 21 -9.42 -0.93 -5.20
C LEU A 21 -8.96 -2.13 -4.37
N LEU A 22 -7.66 -2.19 -4.04
CA LEU A 22 -7.11 -3.25 -3.20
C LEU A 22 -7.65 -3.18 -1.75
N GLY A 23 -7.87 -1.98 -1.23
CA GLY A 23 -8.49 -1.78 0.09
C GLY A 23 -9.94 -2.24 0.12
N VAL A 24 -10.72 -1.90 -0.92
CA VAL A 24 -12.10 -2.39 -1.10
C VAL A 24 -12.11 -3.92 -1.17
N TYR A 25 -11.21 -4.52 -1.92
CA TYR A 25 -11.06 -5.97 -1.99
C TYR A 25 -10.74 -6.58 -0.62
N THR A 26 -9.81 -6.00 0.13
CA THR A 26 -9.43 -6.46 1.48
C THR A 26 -10.63 -6.45 2.44
N GLY A 27 -11.45 -5.39 2.39
CA GLY A 27 -12.69 -5.29 3.15
C GLY A 27 -13.73 -6.33 2.72
N ALA A 28 -13.93 -6.50 1.41
CA ALA A 28 -14.88 -7.47 0.86
C ALA A 28 -14.53 -8.92 1.24
N MET A 29 -13.23 -9.23 1.36
CA MET A 29 -12.75 -10.55 1.76
C MET A 29 -12.75 -10.77 3.29
N GLY A 30 -13.18 -9.78 4.08
CA GLY A 30 -13.15 -9.85 5.55
C GLY A 30 -11.74 -9.93 6.14
N ALA A 31 -10.71 -9.58 5.36
CA ALA A 31 -9.31 -9.78 5.72
C ALA A 31 -8.70 -8.61 6.52
N GLY A 32 -9.45 -7.52 6.76
CA GLY A 32 -8.91 -6.28 7.33
C GLY A 32 -8.36 -6.35 8.77
N LEU A 33 -8.48 -7.50 9.45
CA LEU A 33 -7.95 -7.74 10.80
C LEU A 33 -7.10 -9.02 10.90
N ALA A 34 -6.73 -9.63 9.77
CA ALA A 34 -5.98 -10.89 9.73
C ALA A 34 -4.58 -10.78 10.38
N CYS A 35 -3.92 -9.63 10.27
CA CYS A 35 -2.63 -9.37 10.91
C CYS A 35 -2.74 -8.83 12.35
N ALA A 36 -3.94 -8.74 12.92
CA ALA A 36 -4.20 -8.27 14.29
C ALA A 36 -3.61 -6.88 14.59
N GLY A 37 -3.60 -5.96 13.62
CA GLY A 37 -3.12 -4.59 13.80
C GLY A 37 -1.60 -4.43 13.94
N ARG A 38 -0.83 -5.53 13.86
CA ARG A 38 0.63 -5.50 13.89
C ARG A 38 1.14 -4.80 12.62
N TRP A 39 2.08 -3.87 12.70
CA TRP A 39 2.75 -3.24 11.56
C TRP A 39 4.21 -2.98 11.91
N PRO A 40 5.19 -3.21 11.02
CA PRO A 40 5.09 -3.74 9.65
C PRO A 40 4.92 -5.27 9.57
N LEU A 41 4.85 -5.93 10.73
CA LEU A 41 4.72 -7.38 10.87
C LEU A 41 3.27 -7.86 10.70
N CYS A 42 3.09 -9.12 10.31
CA CYS A 42 1.85 -9.90 10.36
C CYS A 42 2.02 -11.15 11.26
N ASP A 43 1.93 -12.38 10.72
CA ASP A 43 1.81 -13.64 11.49
C ASP A 43 2.71 -14.79 11.03
N GLY A 44 3.61 -14.58 10.07
CA GLY A 44 4.41 -15.63 9.42
C GLY A 44 5.74 -15.98 10.08
N ALA A 45 6.39 -17.03 9.55
CA ALA A 45 7.55 -17.67 10.18
C ALA A 45 8.82 -16.82 10.25
N VAL A 46 9.00 -15.86 9.33
CA VAL A 46 10.18 -14.97 9.31
C VAL A 46 9.94 -13.80 10.26
N PHE A 47 10.14 -14.01 11.56
CA PHE A 47 9.96 -13.00 12.63
C PHE A 47 8.57 -12.33 12.66
N GLY A 48 7.54 -13.00 12.12
CA GLY A 48 6.22 -12.40 11.96
C GLY A 48 6.12 -11.43 10.79
N LEU A 49 7.12 -11.28 9.92
CA LEU A 49 7.10 -10.25 8.86
C LEU A 49 6.12 -10.58 7.71
N PHE A 50 6.09 -11.83 7.28
CA PHE A 50 5.28 -12.29 6.15
C PHE A 50 3.94 -12.87 6.61
N PRO A 51 2.97 -13.06 5.71
CA PRO A 51 1.71 -13.72 6.04
C PRO A 51 1.85 -15.23 6.19
N ALA A 52 1.15 -15.83 7.15
CA ALA A 52 1.09 -17.28 7.36
C ALA A 52 -0.04 -17.96 6.57
N ASN A 53 -1.09 -17.21 6.20
CA ASN A 53 -2.28 -17.72 5.53
C ASN A 53 -2.83 -16.70 4.51
N TRP A 54 -3.84 -17.11 3.76
CA TRP A 54 -4.40 -16.31 2.66
C TRP A 54 -5.05 -14.98 3.12
N PRO A 55 -5.91 -14.95 4.16
CA PRO A 55 -6.42 -13.67 4.69
C PRO A 55 -5.30 -12.71 5.15
N SER A 56 -4.29 -13.23 5.85
CA SER A 56 -3.12 -12.45 6.27
C SER A 56 -2.35 -11.90 5.07
N PHE A 57 -2.26 -12.67 3.97
CA PHE A 57 -1.63 -12.21 2.73
C PHE A 57 -2.38 -11.03 2.11
N ILE A 58 -3.71 -11.08 2.07
CA ILE A 58 -4.52 -9.99 1.51
C ILE A 58 -4.28 -8.70 2.29
N GLU A 59 -4.36 -8.73 3.63
CA GLU A 59 -4.13 -7.54 4.47
C GLU A 59 -2.68 -7.04 4.35
N TRP A 60 -1.71 -7.94 4.46
CA TRP A 60 -0.29 -7.61 4.36
C TRP A 60 0.04 -6.96 3.02
N PHE A 61 -0.47 -7.52 1.92
CA PHE A 61 -0.23 -7.00 0.57
C PHE A 61 -0.87 -5.62 0.37
N HIS A 62 -2.10 -5.42 0.85
CA HIS A 62 -2.72 -4.09 0.86
C HIS A 62 -1.84 -3.05 1.57
N ARG A 63 -1.28 -3.40 2.73
CA ARG A 63 -0.45 -2.51 3.55
C ARG A 63 0.92 -2.25 2.93
N PHE A 64 1.50 -3.24 2.26
CA PHE A 64 2.72 -3.06 1.48
C PHE A 64 2.52 -2.06 0.34
N VAL A 65 1.46 -2.22 -0.45
CA VAL A 65 1.12 -1.27 -1.53
C VAL A 65 0.82 0.11 -0.95
N ALA A 66 0.13 0.19 0.19
CA ALA A 66 -0.14 1.45 0.88
C ALA A 66 1.14 2.22 1.22
N MET A 67 2.16 1.52 1.72
CA MET A 67 3.46 2.11 2.05
C MET A 67 4.16 2.67 0.80
N VAL A 68 4.22 1.89 -0.28
CA VAL A 68 4.83 2.33 -1.55
C VAL A 68 4.11 3.55 -2.12
N THR A 69 2.78 3.52 -2.15
CA THR A 69 1.96 4.66 -2.59
C THR A 69 2.17 5.88 -1.70
N GLY A 70 2.28 5.70 -0.38
CA GLY A 70 2.59 6.78 0.56
C GLY A 70 3.90 7.49 0.23
N PHE A 71 4.96 6.74 -0.05
CA PHE A 71 6.24 7.32 -0.50
C PHE A 71 6.13 8.04 -1.85
N ALA A 72 5.35 7.50 -2.79
CA ALA A 72 5.10 8.16 -4.08
C ALA A 72 4.36 9.50 -3.91
N ILE A 73 3.38 9.56 -3.00
CA ILE A 73 2.67 10.80 -2.64
C ILE A 73 3.64 11.81 -2.04
N LEU A 74 4.46 11.41 -1.06
CA LEU A 74 5.46 12.29 -0.45
C LEU A 74 6.45 12.81 -1.48
N GLY A 75 6.96 11.95 -2.37
CA GLY A 75 7.87 12.34 -3.44
C GLY A 75 7.23 13.33 -4.42
N THR A 76 5.97 13.12 -4.79
CA THR A 76 5.21 14.04 -5.66
C THR A 76 4.97 15.38 -4.97
N ALA A 77 4.66 15.37 -3.67
CA ALA A 77 4.44 16.58 -2.90
C ALA A 77 5.73 17.40 -2.78
N VAL A 78 6.87 16.76 -2.46
CA VAL A 78 8.18 17.42 -2.45
C VAL A 78 8.52 18.00 -3.83
N ALA A 79 8.23 17.29 -4.91
CA ALA A 79 8.45 17.80 -6.27
C ALA A 79 7.54 18.97 -6.64
N ALA A 80 6.35 19.08 -6.04
CA ALA A 80 5.42 20.18 -6.25
C ALA A 80 5.79 21.44 -5.46
N TRP A 81 6.46 21.29 -4.32
CA TRP A 81 6.92 22.41 -3.46
C TRP A 81 8.29 22.97 -3.84
N ARG A 82 8.99 22.35 -4.79
CA ARG A 82 10.24 22.86 -5.36
C ARG A 82 9.95 23.80 -6.51
#